data_AF-A0A139AA89-F1
#
_entry.id   AF-A0A139AA89-F1
#
_cell.length_a   1.000
_cell.length_b   1.000
_cell.length_c   1.000
_cell.angle_alpha   90.00
_cell.angle_beta   90.00
_cell.angle_gamma   90.00
#
_symmetry.space_group_name_H-M   'P 1'
#
loop_
_entity.id
_entity.type
_entity.pdbx_description
1 polymer ?
#
loop_
_entity_poly.entity_id
_entity_poly.type
_entity_poly.pdbx_seq_one_letter_code
_entity_poly.pdbx_strand_id
1 'polypeptide(L)'
;MFLLGVNVPDGKLARVALTHIYGIGASQADAICARLAIHRHCLLRDVPEDTLNRLSAELNARLLESDLKREVRRRIEAEVAIGSQRGHMHERGLPTKGQRTQTNARTAKRRNAGRLQGRLYSTSAYHPSTPYPTLTDGVTERWASSLEGLVGFGKRLFLGR
;
A
#
# COMPACT_ATOMS: atom_id res chain seq x y z
N MET A 1 7.51 25.95 18.79
CA MET A 1 7.90 26.81 17.66
C MET A 1 7.41 26.16 16.38
N PHE A 2 6.98 26.96 15.39
CA PHE A 2 6.56 26.43 14.10
C PHE A 2 7.71 26.50 13.09
N LEU A 3 8.07 25.36 12.52
CA LEU A 3 9.03 25.23 11.43
C LEU A 3 8.36 24.43 10.32
N LEU A 4 8.32 24.98 9.09
CA LEU A 4 7.67 24.36 7.93
C LEU A 4 6.20 23.97 8.15
N GLY A 5 5.46 24.72 8.98
CA GLY A 5 4.07 24.40 9.32
C GLY A 5 3.92 23.20 10.26
N VAL A 6 5.01 22.67 10.82
CA VAL A 6 5.01 21.63 11.85
C VAL A 6 5.35 22.25 13.21
N ASN A 7 4.64 21.82 14.25
CA ASN A 7 4.95 22.21 15.62
C ASN A 7 6.14 21.38 16.13
N VAL A 8 7.27 22.04 16.36
CA VAL A 8 8.50 21.44 16.87
C VAL A 8 8.67 21.81 18.35
N PRO A 9 9.10 20.86 19.21
CA PRO A 9 9.26 21.12 20.64
C PRO A 9 10.50 22.00 20.95
N ASP A 10 10.27 23.11 21.64
CA ASP A 10 11.28 24.16 21.87
C ASP A 10 12.22 23.87 23.04
N GLY A 11 11.72 23.14 24.04
CA GLY A 11 12.48 22.73 25.23
C GLY A 11 13.46 21.59 24.98
N LYS A 12 13.68 21.19 23.72
CA LYS A 12 14.63 20.14 23.36
C LYS A 12 15.85 20.73 22.65
N LEU A 13 16.95 19.99 22.70
CA LEU A 13 18.15 20.27 21.90
C LEU A 13 17.78 20.38 20.43
N ALA A 14 18.34 21.34 19.71
CA ALA A 14 18.02 21.59 18.30
C ALA A 14 18.11 20.30 17.45
N ARG A 15 19.17 19.51 17.62
CA ARG A 15 19.37 18.21 16.94
C ARG A 15 18.23 17.21 17.18
N VAL A 16 17.67 17.18 18.39
CA VAL A 16 16.58 16.26 18.75
C VAL A 16 15.25 16.83 18.29
N ALA A 17 15.08 18.14 18.42
CA ALA A 17 13.88 18.84 17.99
C ALA A 17 13.63 18.63 16.48
N LEU A 18 14.68 18.73 15.65
CA LEU A 18 14.60 18.49 14.21
C LEU A 18 14.13 17.09 13.82
N THR A 19 14.41 16.06 14.62
CA THR A 19 13.95 14.68 14.34
C THR A 19 12.45 14.48 14.48
N HIS A 20 11.72 15.46 15.03
CA HIS A 20 10.24 15.42 15.03
C HIS A 20 9.66 15.66 13.64
N ILE A 21 10.43 16.27 12.73
CA ILE A 21 10.03 16.49 11.35
C ILE A 21 10.21 15.18 10.56
N TYR A 22 9.14 14.73 9.90
CA TYR A 22 9.16 13.54 9.07
C TYR A 22 10.12 13.70 7.89
N GLY A 23 11.05 12.75 7.78
CA GLY A 23 12.10 12.75 6.77
C GLY A 23 13.48 13.14 7.32
N ILE A 24 13.57 13.64 8.55
CA ILE A 24 14.84 13.98 9.20
C ILE A 24 15.22 12.94 10.25
N GLY A 25 16.31 12.22 9.99
CA GLY A 25 16.93 11.33 10.97
C GLY A 25 17.93 12.02 11.90
N ALA A 26 18.43 11.30 12.91
CA ALA A 26 19.42 11.83 13.85
C ALA A 26 20.72 12.29 13.14
N SER A 27 21.23 11.49 12.20
CA SER A 27 22.44 11.82 11.43
C SER A 27 22.29 13.06 10.56
N GLN A 28 21.12 13.23 9.94
CA GLN A 28 20.81 14.39 9.12
C GLN A 28 20.62 15.65 9.98
N ALA A 29 19.94 15.52 11.11
CA ALA A 29 19.80 16.62 12.06
C ALA A 29 21.16 17.11 12.57
N ASP A 30 22.05 16.19 12.96
CA ASP A 30 23.41 16.53 13.38
C ASP A 30 24.21 17.19 12.23
N ALA A 31 24.07 16.71 11.00
CA ALA A 31 24.71 17.31 9.83
C ALA A 31 24.18 18.71 9.50
N ILE A 32 22.88 18.95 9.65
CA ILE A 32 22.26 20.27 9.46
C ILE A 32 22.75 21.24 10.54
N CYS A 33 22.75 20.81 11.81
CA CYS A 33 23.27 21.62 12.92
C CYS A 33 24.75 21.97 12.71
N ALA A 34 25.57 21.02 12.27
CA ALA A 34 26.98 21.25 11.98
C ALA A 34 27.18 22.27 10.84
N ARG A 35 26.41 22.16 9.75
CA ARG A 35 26.45 23.11 8.61
C ARG A 35 26.09 24.53 9.02
N LEU A 36 25.13 24.69 9.93
CA LEU A 36 24.64 25.98 10.41
C LEU A 36 25.40 26.49 11.64
N ALA A 37 26.49 25.81 12.04
CA ALA A 37 27.28 26.12 13.23
C ALA A 37 26.44 26.22 14.52
N ILE A 38 25.38 25.41 14.64
CA ILE A 38 24.56 25.30 15.85
C ILE A 38 25.27 24.38 16.83
N HIS A 39 25.51 24.88 18.04
CA HIS A 39 26.14 24.08 19.09
C HIS A 39 25.29 22.86 19.47
N ARG A 40 25.96 21.71 19.70
CA ARG A 40 25.29 20.41 19.92
C ARG A 40 24.35 20.37 21.13
N HIS A 41 24.64 21.20 22.14
CA HIS A 41 23.86 21.32 23.37
C HIS A 41 22.93 22.56 23.38
N CYS A 42 22.81 23.28 22.27
CA CYS A 42 21.90 24.41 22.15
C CYS A 42 20.44 23.91 22.11
N LEU A 43 19.57 24.55 22.91
CA LEU A 43 18.13 24.34 22.83
C LEU A 43 17.57 25.09 21.62
N LEU A 44 16.49 24.59 21.04
CA LEU A 44 15.90 25.20 19.85
C LEU A 44 15.45 26.65 20.10
N ARG A 45 14.93 26.93 21.30
CA ARG A 45 14.53 28.29 21.72
C ARG A 45 15.67 29.30 21.79
N ASP A 46 16.89 28.84 21.99
CA ASP A 46 18.07 29.70 22.22
C ASP A 46 18.83 29.97 20.90
N VAL A 47 18.34 29.44 19.77
CA VAL A 47 18.94 29.65 18.45
C VAL A 47 18.58 31.06 17.94
N PRO A 48 19.56 31.84 17.44
CA PRO A 48 19.29 33.17 16.93
C PRO A 48 18.39 33.13 15.68
N GLU A 49 17.56 34.15 15.51
CA GLU A 49 16.56 34.25 14.43
C GLU A 49 17.20 34.15 13.03
N ASP A 50 18.38 34.75 12.83
CA ASP A 50 19.11 34.64 11.56
C ASP A 50 19.44 33.18 11.20
N THR A 51 19.88 32.40 12.19
CA THR A 51 20.19 30.98 11.99
C THR A 51 18.92 30.16 11.81
N LEU A 52 17.81 30.54 12.46
CA LEU A 52 16.49 29.91 12.25
C LEU A 52 15.96 30.16 10.83
N ASN A 53 16.20 31.33 10.25
CA ASN A 53 15.86 31.64 8.86
C ASN A 53 16.68 30.78 7.89
N ARG A 54 18.00 30.65 8.13
CA ARG A 54 18.88 29.76 7.33
C ARG A 54 18.47 28.29 7.47
N LEU A 55 18.12 27.87 8.68
CA LEU A 55 17.58 26.52 8.93
C LEU A 55 16.30 26.29 8.13
N SER A 56 15.38 27.25 8.13
CA SER A 56 14.13 27.13 7.37
C SER A 56 14.39 27.03 5.86
N ALA A 57 15.34 27.80 5.32
CA ALA A 57 15.74 27.70 3.92
C ALA A 57 16.36 26.33 3.58
N GLU A 58 17.25 25.82 4.43
CA GLU A 58 17.85 24.48 4.31
C GLU A 58 16.82 23.35 4.37
N LEU A 59 15.79 23.49 5.19
CA LEU A 59 14.73 22.50 5.30
C LEU A 59 13.78 22.53 4.10
N ASN A 60 13.44 23.72 3.57
CA ASN A 60 12.63 23.88 2.36
C ASN A 60 13.26 23.26 1.10
N ALA A 61 14.59 23.21 1.03
CA ALA A 61 15.29 22.60 -0.10
C ALA A 61 15.17 21.05 -0.14
N ARG A 62 14.66 20.42 0.93
CA ARG A 62 14.55 18.96 1.05
C ARG A 62 13.11 18.50 0.91
N LEU A 63 12.91 17.28 0.39
CA LEU A 63 11.61 16.62 0.38
C LEU A 63 11.25 16.16 1.81
N LEU A 64 10.41 16.91 2.48
CA LEU A 64 10.00 16.65 3.88
C LEU A 64 8.48 16.42 3.99
N GLU A 65 8.07 15.90 5.14
CA GLU A 65 6.66 15.82 5.55
C GLU A 65 5.69 15.28 4.49
N SER A 66 4.76 16.11 4.02
CA SER A 66 3.71 15.73 3.07
C SER A 66 4.28 15.27 1.75
N ASP A 67 5.35 15.90 1.28
CA ASP A 67 5.90 15.64 -0.04
C ASP A 67 6.65 14.32 -0.05
N LEU A 68 7.42 14.04 1.00
CA LEU A 68 8.03 12.72 1.20
C LEU A 68 6.96 11.62 1.37
N LYS A 69 5.88 11.89 2.11
CA LYS A 69 4.77 10.94 2.27
C LYS A 69 4.05 10.66 0.93
N ARG A 70 3.86 11.68 0.08
CA ARG A 70 3.26 11.56 -1.25
C ARG A 70 4.16 10.77 -2.19
N GLU A 71 5.45 11.06 -2.20
CA GLU A 71 6.43 10.35 -3.02
C GLU A 71 6.52 8.87 -2.66
N VAL A 72 6.53 8.53 -1.35
CA VAL A 72 6.49 7.13 -0.91
C VAL A 72 5.20 6.42 -1.36
N ARG A 73 4.05 7.10 -1.29
CA ARG A 73 2.77 6.54 -1.79
C ARG A 73 2.82 6.29 -3.28
N ARG A 74 3.28 7.27 -4.06
CA ARG A 74 3.44 7.16 -5.51
C ARG A 74 4.31 5.96 -5.89
N ARG A 75 5.40 5.71 -5.17
CA ARG A 75 6.25 4.52 -5.40
C ARG A 75 5.51 3.21 -5.13
N ILE A 76 4.71 3.14 -4.06
CA ILE A 76 3.89 1.96 -3.76
C ILE A 76 2.82 1.75 -4.84
N GLU A 77 2.15 2.81 -5.27
CA GLU A 77 1.15 2.77 -6.35
C GLU A 77 1.78 2.32 -7.68
N ALA A 78 3.01 2.76 -7.98
CA ALA A 78 3.75 2.31 -9.15
C ALA A 78 4.07 0.80 -9.07
N GLU A 79 4.53 0.30 -7.92
CA GLU A 79 4.78 -1.14 -7.70
C GLU A 79 3.52 -1.99 -7.87
N VAL A 80 2.36 -1.47 -7.45
CA VAL A 80 1.05 -2.10 -7.66
C VAL A 80 0.67 -2.09 -9.14
N ALA A 81 0.82 -0.95 -9.83
CA ALA A 81 0.50 -0.83 -11.26
C ALA A 81 1.36 -1.74 -12.13
N ILE A 82 2.63 -1.96 -11.77
CA ILE A 82 3.53 -2.90 -12.44
C ILE A 82 3.10 -4.37 -12.21
N GLY A 83 2.35 -4.66 -11.15
CA GLY A 83 1.98 -6.03 -10.77
C GLY A 83 3.12 -6.81 -10.11
N SER A 84 4.06 -6.12 -9.44
CA SER A 84 5.16 -6.79 -8.76
C SER A 84 4.66 -7.61 -7.56
N GLN A 85 5.40 -8.66 -7.17
CA GLN A 85 5.06 -9.43 -5.95
C GLN A 85 4.97 -8.53 -4.70
N ARG A 86 5.77 -7.45 -4.65
CA ARG A 86 5.70 -6.47 -3.57
C ARG A 86 4.42 -5.64 -3.64
N GLY A 87 4.04 -5.18 -4.83
CA GLY A 87 2.77 -4.49 -5.08
C GLY A 87 1.58 -5.32 -4.61
N HIS A 88 1.53 -6.59 -4.99
CA HIS A 88 0.49 -7.52 -4.57
C HIS A 88 0.40 -7.70 -3.04
N MET A 89 1.55 -7.77 -2.36
CA MET A 89 1.59 -7.82 -0.89
C MET A 89 1.12 -6.51 -0.25
N HIS A 90 1.45 -5.36 -0.85
CA HIS A 90 0.96 -4.05 -0.42
C HIS A 90 -0.56 -3.94 -0.55
N GLU A 91 -1.12 -4.38 -1.68
CA GLU A 91 -2.56 -4.41 -1.93
C GLU A 91 -3.31 -5.33 -0.94
N ARG A 92 -2.77 -6.51 -0.66
CA ARG A 92 -3.32 -7.46 0.31
C ARG A 92 -3.07 -7.09 1.77
N GLY A 93 -2.31 -6.03 2.04
CA GLY A 93 -1.97 -5.61 3.40
C GLY A 93 -1.05 -6.60 4.13
N LEU A 94 -0.26 -7.38 3.40
CA LEU A 94 0.65 -8.41 3.93
C LEU A 94 2.09 -7.90 4.02
N PRO A 95 2.99 -8.62 4.72
CA PRO A 95 4.42 -8.32 4.73
C PRO A 95 5.05 -8.39 3.34
N THR A 96 5.86 -7.40 2.98
CA THR A 96 6.42 -7.25 1.61
C THR A 96 7.87 -7.73 1.48
N LYS A 97 8.49 -8.18 2.59
CA LYS A 97 9.89 -8.62 2.66
C LYS A 97 10.04 -10.15 2.80
N GLY A 98 9.09 -10.93 2.29
CA GLY A 98 9.17 -12.41 2.32
C GLY A 98 9.01 -13.02 3.71
N GLN A 99 8.34 -12.33 4.63
CA GLN A 99 8.11 -12.80 6.00
C GLN A 99 6.96 -13.82 6.03
N ARG A 100 6.99 -14.79 6.95
CA ARG A 100 5.91 -15.77 7.14
C ARG A 100 4.62 -15.07 7.58
N THR A 101 3.51 -15.38 6.92
CA THR A 101 2.20 -14.71 7.13
C THR A 101 1.19 -15.53 7.93
N GLN A 102 1.47 -16.80 8.19
CA GLN A 102 0.54 -17.74 8.82
C GLN A 102 0.21 -17.39 10.28
N THR A 103 1.22 -17.07 11.10
CA THR A 103 1.05 -16.85 12.55
C THR A 103 1.10 -15.35 12.90
N ASN A 104 2.13 -14.64 12.46
CA ASN A 104 2.42 -13.28 12.91
C ASN A 104 2.52 -12.28 11.76
N ALA A 105 1.37 -11.70 11.37
CA ALA A 105 1.30 -10.64 10.35
C ALA A 105 0.53 -9.38 10.82
N ARG A 106 0.24 -9.26 12.13
CA ARG A 106 -0.67 -8.23 12.68
C ARG A 106 -0.24 -6.79 12.36
N THR A 107 1.05 -6.47 12.52
CA THR A 107 1.57 -5.12 12.27
C THR A 107 1.46 -4.73 10.80
N ALA A 108 1.78 -5.66 9.89
CA ALA A 108 1.66 -5.44 8.45
C ALA A 108 0.19 -5.25 8.07
N LYS A 109 -0.70 -6.14 8.54
CA LYS A 109 -2.15 -6.00 8.31
C LYS A 109 -2.67 -4.65 8.79
N ARG A 110 -2.26 -4.19 9.98
CA ARG A 110 -2.68 -2.88 10.51
C ARG A 110 -2.15 -1.69 9.70
N ARG A 111 -0.86 -1.71 9.32
CA ARG A 111 -0.20 -0.55 8.70
C ARG A 111 -0.34 -0.51 7.17
N ASN A 112 -0.46 -1.68 6.53
CA ASN A 112 -0.53 -1.81 5.08
C ASN A 112 -1.99 -1.90 4.57
N ALA A 113 -2.94 -2.47 5.33
CA ALA A 113 -4.31 -2.66 4.82
C ALA A 113 -5.10 -1.35 4.64
N GLY A 114 -4.75 -0.28 5.37
CA GLY A 114 -5.60 0.90 5.48
C GLY A 114 -5.50 1.95 4.36
N ARG A 115 -4.77 1.72 3.26
CA ARG A 115 -4.57 2.77 2.24
C ARG A 115 -4.92 2.41 0.81
N LEU A 116 -5.01 1.13 0.46
CA LEU A 116 -5.32 0.68 -0.92
C LEU A 116 -6.51 -0.28 -0.98
N GLN A 117 -7.00 -0.78 0.16
CA GLN A 117 -8.19 -1.62 0.16
C GLN A 117 -9.45 -0.74 0.12
N GLY A 118 -9.87 -0.40 -1.10
CA GLY A 118 -11.26 -0.71 -1.42
C GLY A 118 -11.43 -2.21 -1.20
N ARG A 119 -12.22 -2.61 -0.21
CA ARG A 119 -12.62 -4.01 -0.02
C ARG A 119 -13.38 -4.44 -1.27
N LEU A 120 -12.69 -4.92 -2.31
CA LEU A 120 -13.32 -5.52 -3.48
C LEU A 120 -12.70 -6.86 -3.84
N TYR A 121 -12.19 -7.61 -2.86
CA TYR A 121 -11.98 -9.05 -3.04
C TYR A 121 -12.38 -9.78 -1.77
N SER A 122 -13.68 -9.80 -1.50
CA SER A 122 -14.24 -11.08 -1.07
C SER A 122 -14.17 -11.96 -2.32
N THR A 123 -13.15 -12.80 -2.45
CA THR A 123 -13.35 -14.06 -3.17
C THR A 123 -14.34 -14.85 -2.32
N SER A 124 -15.62 -14.54 -2.47
CA SER A 124 -16.60 -15.60 -2.39
C SER A 124 -16.30 -16.48 -3.59
N ALA A 125 -15.54 -17.55 -3.37
CA ALA A 125 -15.42 -18.62 -4.36
C ALA A 125 -16.70 -19.47 -4.43
N TYR A 126 -17.82 -19.03 -3.81
CA TYR A 126 -19.08 -19.77 -3.80
C TYR A 126 -20.27 -18.85 -3.50
N HIS A 127 -21.06 -18.49 -4.52
CA HIS A 127 -22.38 -17.87 -4.30
C HIS A 127 -23.42 -18.99 -4.11
N PRO A 128 -24.02 -19.18 -2.91
CA PRO A 128 -24.87 -20.34 -2.62
C PRO A 128 -26.29 -20.27 -3.24
N SER A 129 -26.56 -19.43 -4.25
CA SER A 129 -27.89 -19.39 -4.89
C SER A 129 -27.92 -19.14 -6.40
N THR A 130 -26.78 -19.24 -7.10
CA THR A 130 -26.81 -19.28 -8.58
C THR A 130 -26.75 -20.72 -9.06
N PRO A 131 -27.82 -21.28 -9.66
CA PRO A 131 -27.69 -22.54 -10.39
C PRO A 131 -26.73 -22.30 -11.56
N TYR A 132 -25.85 -23.28 -11.81
CA TYR A 132 -24.98 -23.30 -12.99
C TYR A 132 -25.80 -23.04 -14.25
N PRO A 133 -25.26 -22.38 -15.29
CA PRO A 133 -25.91 -22.36 -16.59
C PRO A 133 -26.02 -23.80 -17.08
N THR A 134 -27.22 -24.35 -17.04
CA THR A 134 -27.54 -25.58 -17.76
C THR A 134 -27.40 -25.28 -19.24
N LEU A 135 -26.80 -26.21 -19.99
CA LEU A 135 -26.71 -26.18 -21.45
C LEU A 135 -28.11 -26.34 -22.08
N THR A 136 -29.03 -25.40 -21.82
CA THR A 136 -30.41 -25.45 -22.30
C THR A 136 -30.91 -24.14 -22.91
N ASP A 137 -30.07 -23.11 -23.01
CA ASP A 137 -30.46 -21.88 -23.71
C ASP A 137 -29.63 -21.70 -24.99
N GLY A 138 -30.23 -22.09 -26.12
CA GLY A 138 -30.02 -21.36 -27.37
C GLY A 138 -29.17 -21.96 -28.49
N VAL A 139 -28.85 -23.26 -28.52
CA VAL A 139 -28.13 -23.87 -29.67
C VAL A 139 -28.86 -25.03 -30.35
N THR A 140 -29.98 -25.52 -29.81
CA THR A 140 -30.67 -26.70 -30.39
C THR A 140 -31.79 -26.41 -31.40
N GLU A 141 -32.14 -25.16 -31.70
CA GLU A 141 -33.20 -24.89 -32.69
C GLU A 141 -32.73 -24.82 -34.15
N ARG A 142 -31.43 -24.97 -34.43
CA ARG A 142 -30.92 -25.00 -35.81
C ARG A 142 -30.55 -26.38 -36.36
N TRP A 143 -30.55 -27.42 -35.52
CA TRP A 143 -30.19 -28.79 -35.93
C TRP A 143 -31.36 -29.79 -35.92
N ALA A 144 -32.52 -29.44 -35.36
CA ALA A 144 -33.67 -30.35 -35.26
C ALA A 144 -34.47 -30.54 -36.56
N SER A 145 -34.24 -29.74 -37.61
CA SER A 145 -34.95 -29.90 -38.89
C SER A 145 -34.23 -30.80 -39.92
N SER A 146 -33.09 -31.40 -39.57
CA SER A 146 -32.27 -32.18 -40.53
C SER A 146 -32.15 -33.68 -40.21
N LEU A 147 -32.79 -34.19 -39.16
CA LEU A 147 -32.65 -35.59 -38.72
C LEU A 147 -33.99 -36.28 -38.40
N GLU A 148 -35.11 -35.89 -39.02
CA GLU A 148 -36.33 -36.73 -39.12
C GLU A 148 -36.29 -37.68 -40.33
N GLY A 149 -35.11 -38.20 -40.63
CA GLY A 149 -34.94 -39.20 -41.67
C GLY A 149 -33.75 -40.07 -41.33
N LEU A 150 -33.94 -41.06 -40.44
CA LEU A 150 -33.28 -42.37 -40.45
C LEU A 150 -33.57 -43.14 -39.14
N VAL A 151 -34.68 -43.89 -39.18
CA VAL A 151 -34.80 -45.30 -38.78
C VAL A 151 -33.72 -45.90 -37.85
N GLY A 152 -34.16 -46.33 -36.66
CA GLY A 152 -33.90 -47.67 -36.12
C GLY A 152 -32.56 -47.96 -35.41
N PHE A 153 -32.62 -48.91 -34.47
CA PHE A 153 -31.58 -49.41 -33.54
C PHE A 153 -31.40 -48.58 -32.26
N GLY A 154 -31.38 -49.11 -31.04
CA GLY A 154 -31.36 -50.49 -30.55
C GLY A 154 -30.94 -50.46 -29.07
N LYS A 155 -31.53 -51.34 -28.26
CA LYS A 155 -31.32 -51.51 -26.80
C LYS A 155 -29.86 -51.82 -26.40
N ARG A 156 -29.42 -51.38 -25.20
CA ARG A 156 -28.61 -52.13 -24.19
C ARG A 156 -28.21 -51.20 -23.03
N LEU A 157 -28.69 -51.45 -21.79
CA LEU A 157 -28.07 -52.27 -20.73
C LEU A 157 -26.68 -51.75 -20.29
N PHE A 158 -26.57 -51.24 -19.06
CA PHE A 158 -25.86 -51.89 -17.92
C PHE A 158 -25.80 -50.94 -16.70
N LEU A 159 -26.40 -51.37 -15.59
CA LEU A 159 -26.15 -50.85 -14.23
C LEU A 159 -25.05 -51.72 -13.61
N GLY A 160 -23.94 -51.11 -13.22
CA GLY A 160 -22.85 -51.70 -12.45
C GLY A 160 -22.92 -51.26 -10.98
N ARG A 161 -22.53 -52.20 -10.11
CA ARG A 161 -22.51 -52.12 -8.64
C ARG A 161 -21.64 -51.01 -8.07
#